data_AF-A0A1G9U8E4-F1
#
_entry.id   AF-A0A1G9U8E4-F1
#
_cell.length_a   1.000
_cell.length_b   1.000
_cell.length_c   1.000
_cell.angle_alpha   90.00
_cell.angle_beta   90.00
_cell.angle_gamma   90.00
#
_symmetry.space_group_name_H-M   'P 1'
#
loop_
_entity.id
_entity.type
_entity.pdbx_description
1 polymer ?
#
loop_
_entity_poly.entity_id
_entity_poly.type
_entity_poly.pdbx_seq_one_letter_code
_entity_poly.pdbx_strand_id
1 'polypeptide(L)'
;MNSIGYFEAWERWFNGDTALRDARLWRLHVLWWGRVGKLAAFFAGMALILDIIGPERLRQFSTRYVRRNNLPRSSLGPALLGAVAAVFLLWATFFPGKVSFLGFEIAVYSFGVTSAIAVFVLVISLVLLAPALLEGVRRGLVLIFERDALARTVQVTALVLFVAGFHFDMLAS
;
A
#
# COMPACT_ATOMS: atom_id res chain seq x y z
N MET A 1 18.57 1.81 25.13
CA MET A 1 17.70 0.85 24.42
C MET A 1 18.56 0.11 23.42
N ASN A 2 18.75 -1.19 23.62
CA ASN A 2 19.74 -1.96 22.86
C ASN A 2 19.14 -2.34 21.50
N SER A 3 19.80 -1.93 20.42
CA SER A 3 19.49 -2.44 19.08
C SER A 3 19.93 -3.89 19.02
N ILE A 4 19.00 -4.79 18.73
CA ILE A 4 19.31 -6.22 18.58
C ILE A 4 19.70 -6.53 17.14
N GLY A 5 20.59 -7.51 16.95
CA GLY A 5 20.93 -8.02 15.63
C GLY A 5 19.79 -8.82 15.00
N TYR A 6 19.81 -9.01 13.67
CA TYR A 6 18.79 -9.82 12.98
C TYR A 6 18.76 -11.28 13.47
N PHE A 7 19.92 -11.92 13.57
CA PHE A 7 20.03 -13.30 14.06
C PHE A 7 19.65 -13.42 15.54
N GLU A 8 20.00 -12.43 16.35
CA GLU A 8 19.61 -12.38 17.77
C GLU A 8 18.08 -12.23 17.92
N ALA A 9 17.44 -11.43 17.06
CA ALA A 9 15.99 -11.32 17.04
C ALA A 9 15.31 -12.66 16.75
N TRP A 10 15.88 -13.44 15.82
CA TRP A 10 15.42 -14.79 15.50
C TRP A 10 15.63 -15.77 16.65
N GLU A 11 16.79 -15.77 17.27
CA GLU A 11 17.08 -16.63 18.43
C GLU A 11 16.10 -16.35 19.57
N ARG A 12 15.85 -15.08 19.89
CA ARG A 12 14.88 -14.68 20.91
C ARG A 12 13.44 -15.08 20.55
N TRP A 13 13.07 -14.95 19.28
CA TRP A 13 11.77 -15.41 18.79
C TRP A 13 11.61 -16.93 18.96
N PHE A 14 12.61 -17.73 18.55
CA PHE A 14 12.59 -19.18 18.74
C PHE A 14 12.53 -19.60 20.21
N ASN A 15 13.13 -18.81 21.09
CA ASN A 15 13.08 -19.02 22.54
C ASN A 15 11.75 -18.55 23.19
N GLY A 16 10.82 -17.98 22.42
CA GLY A 16 9.52 -17.52 22.91
C GLY A 16 9.58 -16.23 23.75
N ASP A 17 10.62 -15.41 23.58
CA ASP A 17 10.78 -14.15 24.33
C ASP A 17 9.76 -13.10 23.88
N THR A 18 8.79 -12.79 24.73
CA THR A 18 7.75 -11.78 24.45
C THR A 18 8.29 -10.35 24.46
N ALA A 19 9.48 -10.11 25.04
CA ALA A 19 10.12 -8.79 25.05
C ALA A 19 10.62 -8.35 23.65
N LEU A 20 10.60 -9.24 22.66
CA LEU A 20 10.98 -8.94 21.28
C LEU A 20 10.10 -7.84 20.65
N ARG A 21 8.83 -7.74 21.06
CA ARG A 21 7.86 -6.78 20.49
C ARG A 21 8.27 -5.32 20.73
N ASP A 22 8.94 -5.04 21.85
CA ASP A 22 9.41 -3.70 22.21
C ASP A 22 10.84 -3.41 21.72
N ALA A 23 11.54 -4.43 21.21
CA ALA A 23 12.90 -4.28 20.70
C ALA A 23 12.93 -3.45 19.41
N ARG A 24 14.11 -2.88 19.13
CA ARG A 24 14.38 -2.14 17.89
C ARG A 24 15.34 -2.93 17.00
N LEU A 25 14.90 -3.21 15.79
CA LEU A 25 15.70 -3.76 14.70
C LEU A 25 16.02 -2.63 13.72
N TRP A 26 17.31 -2.37 13.48
CA TRP A 26 17.77 -1.27 12.61
C TRP A 26 17.12 0.09 12.89
N ARG A 27 17.05 0.46 14.19
CA ARG A 27 16.46 1.71 14.71
C ARG A 27 14.93 1.82 14.61
N LEU A 28 14.24 0.85 14.00
CA LEU A 28 12.78 0.79 13.95
C LEU A 28 12.26 -0.29 14.91
N HIS A 29 11.06 -0.08 15.46
CA HIS A 29 10.42 -1.10 16.30
C HIS A 29 10.10 -2.37 15.47
N VAL A 30 10.28 -3.55 16.05
CA VAL A 30 9.99 -4.84 15.39
C VAL A 30 8.56 -4.89 14.85
N LEU A 31 7.60 -4.27 15.55
CA LEU A 31 6.21 -4.14 15.08
C LEU A 31 6.09 -3.44 13.70
N TRP A 32 6.93 -2.45 13.41
CA TRP A 32 6.94 -1.77 12.10
C TRP A 32 7.45 -2.71 11.00
N TRP A 33 8.46 -3.52 11.29
CA TRP A 33 8.94 -4.54 10.36
C TRP A 33 7.86 -5.58 10.04
N GLY A 34 7.07 -5.99 11.03
CA GLY A 34 5.90 -6.85 10.80
C GLY A 34 4.89 -6.25 9.81
N ARG A 35 4.60 -4.95 9.91
CA ARG A 35 3.72 -4.25 8.96
C ARG A 35 4.29 -4.22 7.55
N VAL A 36 5.59 -3.93 7.43
CA VAL A 36 6.30 -3.99 6.14
C VAL A 36 6.26 -5.41 5.58
N GLY A 37 6.41 -6.43 6.43
CA GLY A 37 6.34 -7.83 6.04
C GLY A 37 4.98 -8.22 5.47
N LYS A 38 3.89 -7.80 6.12
CA LYS A 38 2.52 -8.00 5.61
C LYS A 38 2.29 -7.32 4.27
N LEU A 39 2.77 -6.08 4.09
CA LEU A 39 2.67 -5.38 2.81
C LEU A 39 3.46 -6.12 1.72
N ALA A 40 4.69 -6.54 2.01
CA ALA A 40 5.53 -7.29 1.08
C ALA A 40 4.86 -8.62 0.67
N ALA A 41 4.32 -9.37 1.62
CA ALA A 41 3.59 -10.62 1.35
C ALA A 41 2.33 -10.37 0.50
N PHE A 42 1.58 -9.30 0.77
CA PHE A 42 0.43 -8.90 -0.03
C PHE A 42 0.81 -8.60 -1.49
N PHE A 43 1.85 -7.77 -1.70
CA PHE A 43 2.31 -7.43 -3.05
C PHE A 43 2.85 -8.65 -3.80
N ALA A 44 3.54 -9.56 -3.11
CA ALA A 44 4.01 -10.80 -3.70
C ALA A 44 2.85 -11.72 -4.11
N GLY A 45 1.83 -11.88 -3.25
CA GLY A 45 0.62 -12.62 -3.59
C GLY A 45 -0.13 -12.00 -4.78
N MET A 46 -0.22 -10.68 -4.84
CA MET A 46 -0.81 -9.97 -5.98
C MET A 46 0.00 -10.21 -7.27
N ALA A 47 1.33 -10.16 -7.21
CA ALA A 47 2.18 -10.45 -8.35
C ALA A 47 1.99 -11.89 -8.85
N LEU A 48 1.87 -12.87 -7.94
CA LEU A 48 1.57 -14.26 -8.27
C LEU A 48 0.21 -14.41 -8.96
N ILE A 49 -0.84 -13.74 -8.44
CA ILE A 49 -2.17 -13.76 -9.07
C ILE A 49 -2.11 -13.16 -10.48
N LEU A 50 -1.39 -12.04 -10.65
CA LEU A 50 -1.21 -11.43 -11.97
C LEU A 50 -0.50 -12.37 -12.95
N ASP A 51 0.48 -13.13 -12.47
CA ASP A 51 1.20 -14.14 -13.24
C ASP A 51 0.27 -15.29 -13.67
N ILE A 52 -0.56 -15.79 -12.75
CA ILE A 52 -1.55 -16.85 -13.03
C ILE A 52 -2.60 -16.39 -14.05
N ILE A 53 -3.07 -15.15 -13.95
CA ILE A 53 -4.02 -14.59 -14.93
C ILE A 53 -3.35 -14.47 -16.30
N GLY A 54 -2.08 -14.09 -16.31
CA GLY A 54 -1.30 -13.85 -17.52
C GLY A 54 -1.69 -12.53 -18.22
N PRO A 55 -0.77 -11.94 -19.02
CA PRO A 55 -0.98 -10.67 -19.67
C PRO A 55 -2.13 -10.70 -20.69
N GLU A 56 -2.37 -11.85 -21.31
CA GLU A 56 -3.37 -11.98 -22.38
C GLU A 56 -4.80 -11.87 -21.84
N ARG A 57 -5.10 -12.51 -20.70
CA ARG A 57 -6.43 -12.39 -20.08
C ARG A 57 -6.67 -10.98 -19.54
N LEU A 58 -5.63 -10.33 -19.01
CA LEU A 58 -5.71 -8.92 -18.59
C LEU A 58 -6.01 -7.99 -19.77
N ARG A 59 -5.36 -8.19 -20.92
CA ARG A 59 -5.65 -7.44 -22.16
C ARG A 59 -7.11 -7.63 -22.57
N GLN A 60 -7.60 -8.87 -22.64
CA GLN A 60 -8.99 -9.16 -23.02
C GLN A 60 -10.00 -8.57 -22.03
N PHE A 61 -9.76 -8.67 -20.72
CA PHE A 61 -10.62 -8.06 -19.71
C PHE A 61 -10.64 -6.53 -19.84
N SER A 62 -9.48 -5.91 -20.04
CA SER A 62 -9.37 -4.46 -20.16
C SER A 62 -10.12 -3.90 -21.37
N THR A 63 -10.04 -4.55 -22.52
CA THR A 63 -10.73 -4.09 -23.75
C THR A 63 -12.25 -4.09 -23.57
N ARG A 64 -12.78 -5.09 -22.85
CA ARG A 64 -14.21 -5.16 -22.49
C ARG A 64 -14.60 -4.08 -21.50
N TYR A 65 -13.76 -3.81 -20.50
CA TYR A 65 -14.03 -2.80 -19.48
C TYR A 65 -13.96 -1.37 -20.04
N VAL A 66 -12.91 -1.03 -20.80
CA VAL A 66 -12.74 0.30 -21.41
C VAL A 66 -13.86 0.60 -22.42
N ARG A 67 -14.26 -0.39 -23.24
CA ARG A 67 -15.38 -0.21 -24.18
C ARG A 67 -16.71 0.08 -23.46
N ARG A 68 -16.88 -0.44 -22.24
CA ARG A 68 -18.08 -0.23 -21.42
C ARG A 68 -18.03 1.07 -20.63
N ASN A 69 -16.85 1.44 -20.13
CA ASN A 69 -16.60 2.67 -19.38
C ASN A 69 -15.84 3.69 -20.24
N ASN A 70 -16.52 4.27 -21.23
CA ASN A 70 -16.11 5.54 -21.83
C ASN A 70 -16.34 6.65 -20.80
N LEU A 71 -15.49 6.71 -19.77
CA LEU A 71 -15.57 7.76 -18.79
C LEU A 71 -15.15 9.08 -19.44
N PRO A 72 -15.96 10.13 -19.30
CA PRO A 72 -15.61 11.43 -19.83
C PRO A 72 -14.32 11.89 -19.16
N ARG A 73 -13.31 12.21 -19.98
CA ARG A 73 -11.96 12.64 -19.58
C ARG A 73 -11.97 13.82 -18.59
N SER A 74 -13.12 14.52 -18.45
CA SER A 74 -13.37 15.61 -17.52
C SER A 74 -13.51 15.21 -16.04
N SER A 75 -13.69 13.92 -15.70
CA SER A 75 -13.88 13.50 -14.30
C SER A 75 -12.57 13.31 -13.50
N LEU A 76 -11.40 13.38 -14.15
CA LEU A 76 -10.11 13.16 -13.49
C LEU A 76 -9.77 14.25 -12.45
N GLY A 77 -10.08 15.51 -12.76
CA GLY A 77 -9.78 16.64 -11.86
C GLY A 77 -10.49 16.54 -10.51
N PRO A 78 -11.82 16.41 -10.48
CA PRO A 78 -12.58 16.25 -9.23
C PRO A 78 -12.15 15.03 -8.41
N ALA A 79 -11.83 13.92 -9.08
CA ALA A 79 -11.45 12.67 -8.40
C ALA A 79 -10.06 12.77 -7.74
N LEU A 80 -9.10 13.42 -8.41
CA LEU A 80 -7.79 13.74 -7.83
C LEU A 80 -7.92 14.67 -6.62
N LEU A 81 -8.73 15.73 -6.76
CA LEU A 81 -8.91 16.72 -5.71
C LEU A 81 -9.58 16.10 -4.47
N GLY A 82 -10.58 15.23 -4.68
CA GLY A 82 -11.21 14.46 -3.62
C GLY A 82 -10.26 13.47 -2.94
N ALA A 83 -9.37 12.80 -3.69
CA ALA A 83 -8.40 11.88 -3.11
C ALA A 83 -7.34 12.60 -2.26
N VAL A 84 -6.85 13.75 -2.72
CA VAL A 84 -5.92 14.59 -1.95
C VAL A 84 -6.59 15.09 -0.66
N ALA A 85 -7.81 15.62 -0.77
CA ALA A 85 -8.58 16.07 0.39
C ALA A 85 -8.80 14.93 1.39
N ALA A 86 -9.11 13.74 0.90
CA ALA A 86 -9.33 12.58 1.73
C ALA A 86 -8.07 12.06 2.42
N VAL A 87 -6.93 11.99 1.71
CA VAL A 87 -5.64 11.65 2.32
C VAL A 87 -5.25 12.67 3.39
N PHE A 88 -5.47 13.96 3.13
CA PHE A 88 -5.21 15.02 4.10
C PHE A 88 -6.11 14.87 5.34
N LEU A 89 -7.39 14.60 5.16
CA LEU A 89 -8.32 14.37 6.28
C LEU A 89 -7.96 13.10 7.06
N LEU A 90 -7.53 12.04 6.38
CA LEU A 90 -7.08 10.80 7.02
C LEU A 90 -5.76 11.02 7.76
N TRP A 91 -4.83 11.82 7.22
CA TRP A 91 -3.65 12.23 7.97
C TRP A 91 -4.04 13.04 9.23
N ALA A 92 -4.97 13.99 9.08
CA ALA A 92 -5.45 14.84 10.16
C ALA A 92 -6.13 14.04 11.31
N THR A 93 -6.71 12.87 11.03
CA THR A 93 -7.27 12.00 12.09
C THR A 93 -6.21 11.25 12.88
N PHE A 94 -5.07 10.90 12.27
CA PHE A 94 -3.97 10.20 12.97
C PHE A 94 -3.00 11.16 13.67
N PHE A 95 -2.98 12.44 13.29
CA PHE A 95 -2.10 13.47 13.86
C PHE A 95 -2.91 14.65 14.43
N PRO A 96 -3.66 14.45 15.53
CA PRO A 96 -4.41 15.53 16.17
C PRO A 96 -3.44 16.60 16.68
N GLY A 97 -3.70 17.86 16.35
CA GLY A 97 -2.82 18.96 16.69
C GLY A 97 -3.14 20.24 15.92
N LYS A 98 -2.30 21.26 16.10
CA LYS A 98 -2.32 22.49 15.32
C LYS A 98 -1.45 22.31 14.09
N VAL A 99 -2.02 22.44 12.90
CA VAL A 99 -1.29 22.43 11.64
C VAL A 99 -1.20 23.87 11.17
N SER A 100 0.01 24.41 11.05
CA SER A 100 0.23 25.73 10.48
C SER A 100 0.37 25.62 8.96
N PHE A 101 -0.57 26.18 8.20
CA PHE A 101 -0.50 26.23 6.75
C PHE A 101 -0.67 27.67 6.27
N LEU A 102 0.30 28.18 5.50
CA LEU A 102 0.30 29.57 4.98
C LEU A 102 0.11 30.65 6.07
N GLY A 103 0.63 30.42 7.29
CA GLY A 103 0.48 31.36 8.41
C GLY A 103 -0.84 31.25 9.17
N PHE A 104 -1.75 30.36 8.77
CA PHE A 104 -2.98 30.05 9.49
C PHE A 104 -2.79 28.84 10.40
N GLU A 105 -3.15 28.95 11.68
CA GLU A 105 -3.23 27.80 12.60
C GLU A 105 -4.61 27.14 12.47
N ILE A 106 -4.65 25.92 11.94
CA ILE A 106 -5.87 25.11 11.90
C ILE A 106 -5.79 24.10 13.05
N ALA A 107 -6.69 24.25 14.03
CA ALA A 107 -6.83 23.26 15.10
C ALA A 107 -7.68 22.09 14.60
N VAL A 108 -7.06 20.92 14.44
CA VAL A 108 -7.75 19.69 14.06
C VAL A 108 -8.21 18.98 15.33
N TYR A 109 -9.51 19.06 15.61
CA TYR A 109 -10.12 18.32 16.71
C TYR A 109 -10.56 16.93 16.22
N SER A 110 -10.15 15.87 16.92
CA SER A 110 -10.55 14.50 16.63
C SER A 110 -12.01 14.24 17.05
N PHE A 111 -12.97 14.75 16.29
CA PHE A 111 -14.39 14.40 16.45
C PHE A 111 -14.78 13.33 15.43
N GLY A 112 -15.36 12.21 15.89
CA GLY A 112 -15.64 11.02 15.06
C GLY A 112 -16.49 11.25 13.79
N VAL A 113 -17.19 12.38 13.69
CA VAL A 113 -17.93 12.76 12.47
C VAL A 113 -16.96 13.17 11.35
N THR A 114 -15.88 13.88 11.68
CA THR A 114 -14.88 14.33 10.68
C THR A 114 -14.14 13.15 10.05
N SER A 115 -13.82 12.11 10.83
CA SER A 115 -13.19 10.90 10.32
C SER A 115 -14.13 10.08 9.43
N ALA A 116 -15.41 10.00 9.78
CA ALA A 116 -16.40 9.31 8.95
C ALA A 116 -16.57 9.99 7.58
N ILE A 117 -16.69 11.33 7.56
CA ILE A 117 -16.78 12.10 6.31
C ILE A 117 -15.50 11.95 5.50
N ALA A 118 -14.32 12.01 6.14
CA ALA A 118 -13.03 11.81 5.48
C ALA A 118 -12.95 10.46 4.76
N VAL A 119 -13.31 9.38 5.44
CA VAL A 119 -13.31 8.03 4.88
C VAL A 119 -14.31 7.94 3.73
N PHE A 120 -15.50 8.52 3.87
CA PHE A 120 -16.51 8.51 2.81
C PHE A 120 -16.04 9.25 1.55
N VAL A 121 -15.47 10.45 1.72
CA VAL A 121 -14.88 11.22 0.61
C VAL A 121 -13.71 10.46 -0.02
N LEU A 122 -12.89 9.77 0.78
CA LEU A 122 -11.81 8.91 0.26
C LEU A 122 -12.36 7.82 -0.64
N VAL A 123 -13.36 7.09 -0.16
CA VAL A 123 -13.95 5.95 -0.88
C VAL A 123 -14.56 6.41 -2.19
N ILE A 124 -15.36 7.49 -2.18
CA ILE A 124 -15.94 8.04 -3.42
C ILE A 124 -14.84 8.47 -4.39
N SER A 125 -13.84 9.20 -3.90
CA SER A 125 -12.75 9.68 -4.75
C SER A 125 -11.94 8.53 -5.34
N LEU A 126 -11.70 7.48 -4.55
CA LEU A 126 -11.02 6.27 -5.01
C LEU A 126 -11.87 5.52 -6.04
N VAL A 127 -13.18 5.41 -5.86
CA VAL A 127 -14.10 4.80 -6.84
C VAL A 127 -14.10 5.58 -8.15
N LEU A 128 -14.10 6.92 -8.09
CA LEU A 128 -14.02 7.78 -9.27
C LEU A 128 -12.65 7.73 -9.96
N LEU A 129 -11.56 7.57 -9.19
CA LEU A 129 -10.20 7.41 -9.71
C LEU A 129 -9.90 6.00 -10.17
N ALA A 130 -10.61 4.99 -9.67
CA ALA A 130 -10.31 3.58 -9.93
C ALA A 130 -10.14 3.27 -11.43
N PRO A 131 -11.00 3.77 -12.35
CA PRO A 131 -10.83 3.53 -13.78
C PRO A 131 -9.53 4.13 -14.34
N ALA A 132 -9.16 5.33 -13.88
CA ALA A 132 -7.93 6.00 -14.29
C ALA A 132 -6.68 5.32 -13.73
N LEU A 133 -6.74 4.90 -12.46
CA LEU A 133 -5.68 4.11 -11.82
C LEU A 133 -5.52 2.76 -12.51
N LEU A 134 -6.63 2.06 -12.80
CA LEU A 134 -6.62 0.80 -13.53
C LEU A 134 -6.04 0.96 -14.93
N GLU A 135 -6.34 2.07 -15.63
CA GLU A 135 -5.75 2.37 -16.95
C GLU A 135 -4.25 2.67 -16.84
N GLY A 136 -3.81 3.41 -15.82
CA GLY A 136 -2.40 3.68 -15.57
C GLY A 136 -1.62 2.40 -15.22
N VAL A 137 -2.17 1.60 -14.30
CA VAL A 137 -1.65 0.28 -13.93
C VAL A 137 -1.60 -0.63 -15.15
N ARG A 138 -2.65 -0.64 -15.99
CA ARG A 138 -2.68 -1.41 -17.25
C ARG A 138 -1.52 -1.04 -18.15
N ARG A 139 -1.30 0.24 -18.42
CA ARG A 139 -0.20 0.70 -19.29
C ARG A 139 1.15 0.29 -18.72
N GLY A 140 1.33 0.43 -17.42
CA GLY A 140 2.52 -0.03 -16.72
C GLY A 140 2.73 -1.54 -16.88
N LEU A 141 1.69 -2.34 -16.62
CA LEU A 141 1.75 -3.79 -16.77
C LEU A 141 2.04 -4.22 -18.21
N VAL A 142 1.42 -3.60 -19.21
CA VAL A 142 1.71 -3.90 -20.63
C VAL A 142 3.18 -3.61 -20.96
N LEU A 143 3.72 -2.47 -20.53
CA LEU A 143 5.13 -2.13 -20.73
C LEU A 143 6.09 -3.12 -20.04
N ILE A 144 5.71 -3.59 -18.85
CA ILE A 144 6.49 -4.58 -18.10
C ILE A 144 6.44 -5.94 -18.80
N PHE A 145 5.25 -6.39 -19.23
CA PHE A 145 5.05 -7.71 -19.83
C PHE A 145 5.48 -7.81 -21.29
N GLU A 146 5.62 -6.71 -22.03
CA GLU A 146 6.21 -6.72 -23.37
C GLU A 146 7.71 -7.07 -23.35
N ARG A 147 8.36 -7.06 -22.18
CA ARG A 147 9.74 -7.49 -22.00
C ARG A 147 9.78 -8.76 -21.18
N ASP A 148 9.98 -9.91 -21.83
CA ASP A 148 10.10 -11.23 -21.17
C ASP A 148 11.12 -11.23 -20.01
N ALA A 149 12.19 -10.44 -20.13
CA ALA A 149 13.20 -10.27 -19.08
C ALA A 149 12.65 -9.59 -17.80
N LEU A 150 11.73 -8.63 -17.95
CA LEU A 150 11.11 -7.95 -16.81
C LEU A 150 10.12 -8.85 -16.09
N ALA A 151 9.36 -9.68 -16.82
CA ALA A 151 8.44 -10.64 -16.21
C ALA A 151 9.18 -11.58 -15.24
N ARG A 152 10.32 -12.15 -15.68
CA ARG A 152 11.17 -13.00 -14.82
C ARG A 152 11.71 -12.24 -13.62
N THR A 153 12.14 -10.98 -13.82
CA THR A 153 12.65 -10.15 -12.73
C THR A 153 11.57 -9.87 -11.68
N VAL A 154 10.34 -9.58 -12.13
CA VAL A 154 9.19 -9.36 -11.24
C VAL A 154 8.85 -10.62 -10.45
N GLN A 155 8.86 -11.80 -11.07
CA GLN A 155 8.62 -13.07 -10.37
C GLN A 155 9.68 -13.35 -9.30
N VAL A 156 10.97 -13.20 -9.63
CA VAL A 156 12.06 -13.39 -8.66
C VAL A 156 11.94 -12.37 -7.53
N THR A 157 11.67 -11.11 -7.85
CA THR A 157 11.48 -10.05 -6.85
C THR A 157 10.27 -10.34 -5.95
N ALA A 158 9.16 -10.81 -6.51
CA ALA A 158 7.98 -11.19 -5.77
C ALA A 158 8.26 -12.36 -4.81
N LEU A 159 8.99 -13.39 -5.27
CA LEU A 159 9.41 -14.50 -4.44
C LEU A 159 10.29 -14.03 -3.27
N VAL A 160 11.28 -13.18 -3.55
CA VAL A 160 12.15 -12.61 -2.50
C VAL A 160 11.34 -11.78 -1.51
N LEU A 161 10.43 -10.93 -1.99
CA LEU A 161 9.55 -10.13 -1.14
C LEU A 161 8.60 -10.99 -0.30
N PHE A 162 8.08 -12.08 -0.86
CA PHE A 162 7.23 -13.02 -0.13
C PHE A 162 8.00 -13.64 1.03
N VAL A 163 9.17 -14.20 0.74
CA VAL A 163 10.02 -14.86 1.74
C VAL A 163 10.46 -13.86 2.80
N ALA A 164 10.99 -12.70 2.40
CA ALA A 164 11.41 -11.67 3.35
C ALA A 164 10.23 -11.14 4.18
N GLY A 165 9.07 -10.94 3.55
CA GLY A 165 7.88 -10.46 4.23
C GLY A 165 7.36 -11.44 5.27
N PHE A 166 7.38 -12.74 4.95
CA PHE A 166 7.02 -13.81 5.88
C PHE A 166 7.98 -13.86 7.08
N HIS A 167 9.28 -13.70 6.87
CA HIS A 167 10.25 -13.65 7.97
C HIS A 167 9.97 -12.48 8.93
N PHE A 168 9.69 -11.29 8.39
CA PHE A 168 9.39 -10.13 9.23
C PHE A 168 8.03 -10.24 9.94
N ASP A 169 7.05 -10.88 9.32
CA ASP A 169 5.76 -11.14 9.95
C ASP A 169 5.91 -12.11 11.13
N MET A 170 6.68 -13.19 10.97
CA MET A 170 7.00 -14.12 12.05
C MET A 170 7.70 -13.43 13.22
N LEU A 171 8.72 -12.60 12.97
CA LEU A 171 9.41 -11.85 14.03
C LEU A 171 8.48 -10.89 14.80
N ALA A 172 7.37 -10.48 14.21
CA ALA A 172 6.42 -9.56 14.83
C ALA A 172 5.24 -10.26 15.52
N SER A 173 5.00 -11.55 15.25
CA SER A 173 3.95 -12.38 15.89
C SER A 173 4.41 -12.91 17.23
#